data_AF-A0A0E0FCU4-F1
#
_entry.id   AF-A0A0E0FCU4-F1
#
_cell.length_a   1.000
_cell.length_b   1.000
_cell.length_c   1.000
_cell.angle_alpha   90.00
_cell.angle_beta   90.00
_cell.angle_gamma   90.00
#
_symmetry.space_group_name_H-M   'P 1'
#
loop_
_entity.id
_entity.type
_entity.pdbx_description
1 polymer ?
#
loop_
_entity_poly.entity_id
_entity_poly.type
_entity_poly.pdbx_seq_one_letter_code
_entity_poly.pdbx_strand_id
1 'polypeptide(L)'
;MEILIDQRNAYLSAIRDGAGQWFNFSDAETPPDILDAQPILYLKADYGHLLQDWDEVTVGPPSVLDSYYRLLNFNNGLPRDHPLIHVQRKAIARLAVMFCEAARLRSVRALVYHQMDLYVNGTITSLITRKRITSWSLISAFALHCWRREHDGIEGYLQEELDKLHPIDIYDANLVAGEPDGELLLILYRQEAFAGLQQHAPEPQLQ
;
A
#
# COMPACT_ATOMS: atom_id res chain seq x y z
N MET A 1 -5.17 -3.84 20.08
CA MET A 1 -4.56 -3.07 18.97
C MET A 1 -5.32 -3.41 17.71
N GLU A 2 -5.75 -2.38 16.98
CA GLU A 2 -6.46 -2.50 15.71
C GLU A 2 -5.74 -1.66 14.66
N ILE A 3 -5.87 -2.03 13.39
CA ILE A 3 -5.42 -1.22 12.26
C ILE A 3 -6.62 -0.87 11.38
N LEU A 4 -6.62 0.33 10.82
CA LEU A 4 -7.63 0.78 9.87
C LEU A 4 -6.98 0.92 8.49
N ILE A 5 -7.53 0.22 7.50
CA ILE A 5 -7.09 0.27 6.10
C ILE A 5 -8.21 0.90 5.28
N ASP A 6 -7.91 1.96 4.54
CA ASP A 6 -8.86 2.60 3.63
C ASP A 6 -9.12 1.69 2.43
N GLN A 7 -10.37 1.26 2.29
CA GLN A 7 -10.77 0.33 1.23
C GLN A 7 -10.65 0.93 -0.18
N ARG A 8 -10.61 2.26 -0.32
CA ARG A 8 -10.54 2.94 -1.62
C ARG A 8 -9.16 2.82 -2.28
N ASN A 9 -8.11 2.68 -1.46
CA ASN A 9 -6.72 2.74 -1.91
C ASN A 9 -5.81 1.72 -1.20
N ALA A 10 -6.37 0.89 -0.32
CA ALA A 10 -5.71 -0.11 0.51
C ALA A 10 -4.55 0.46 1.37
N TYR A 11 -4.52 1.76 1.68
CA TYR A 11 -3.49 2.34 2.56
C TYR A 11 -3.86 2.13 4.03
N LEU A 12 -2.85 1.89 4.86
CA LEU A 12 -2.99 2.00 6.30
C LEU A 12 -3.29 3.47 6.65
N SER A 13 -4.43 3.72 7.27
CA SER A 13 -4.91 5.07 7.60
C SER A 13 -4.72 5.41 9.07
N ALA A 14 -4.87 4.42 9.95
CA ALA A 14 -4.79 4.62 11.39
C ALA A 14 -4.43 3.33 12.14
N ILE A 15 -4.00 3.51 13.38
CA ILE A 15 -3.82 2.44 14.36
C ILE A 15 -4.57 2.77 15.65
N ARG A 16 -5.05 1.76 16.35
CA ARG A 16 -5.62 1.86 17.69
C ARG A 16 -4.71 1.15 18.67
N ASP A 17 -4.30 1.83 19.72
CA ASP A 17 -3.46 1.23 20.76
C ASP A 17 -4.25 0.26 21.67
N GLY A 18 -3.60 -0.22 22.74
CA GLY A 18 -4.22 -1.09 23.74
C GLY A 18 -5.15 -0.36 24.72
N ALA A 19 -5.04 0.97 24.85
CA ALA A 19 -5.94 1.80 25.64
C ALA A 19 -7.23 2.14 24.88
N GLY A 20 -7.27 1.85 23.57
CA GLY A 20 -8.41 2.09 22.71
C GLY A 20 -8.39 3.46 22.03
N GLN A 21 -7.28 4.20 22.10
CA GLN A 21 -7.12 5.48 21.43
C GLN A 21 -6.70 5.26 19.96
N TRP A 22 -7.39 5.96 19.06
CA TRP A 22 -7.04 5.99 17.63
C TRP A 22 -5.99 7.05 17.31
N PHE A 23 -5.11 6.71 16.38
CA PHE A 23 -4.10 7.60 15.84
C PHE A 23 -4.03 7.50 14.32
N ASN A 24 -4.11 8.63 13.61
CA ASN A 24 -4.00 8.71 12.14
C ASN A 24 -2.75 9.48 11.70
N PHE A 25 -2.30 9.29 10.46
CA PHE A 25 -1.13 10.01 9.94
C PHE A 25 -1.38 11.51 9.84
N SER A 26 -0.35 12.31 10.14
CA SER A 26 -0.45 13.78 10.27
C SER A 26 -0.79 14.52 8.97
N ASP A 27 -0.58 13.89 7.83
CA ASP A 27 -0.84 14.41 6.49
C ASP A 27 -2.10 13.81 5.84
N ALA A 28 -2.81 12.92 6.56
CA ALA A 28 -4.03 12.30 6.10
C ALA A 28 -5.25 12.98 6.73
N GLU A 29 -6.33 13.10 5.95
CA GLU A 29 -7.64 13.43 6.49
C GLU A 29 -8.07 12.37 7.50
N THR A 30 -8.66 12.80 8.62
CA THR A 30 -9.18 11.87 9.63
C THR A 30 -10.32 11.04 9.03
N PRO A 31 -10.24 9.70 9.05
CA PRO A 31 -11.30 8.86 8.52
C PRO A 31 -12.63 9.08 9.26
N PRO A 32 -13.78 9.02 8.57
CA PRO A 32 -15.10 9.30 9.16
C PRO A 32 -15.44 8.41 10.37
N ASP A 33 -14.90 7.21 10.42
CA ASP A 33 -15.19 6.21 11.47
C ASP A 33 -14.43 6.46 12.78
N ILE A 34 -13.44 7.38 12.78
CA ILE A 34 -12.53 7.62 13.92
C ILE A 34 -12.31 9.13 14.16
N LEU A 35 -13.39 9.89 14.30
CA LEU A 35 -13.36 11.35 14.45
C LEU A 35 -12.55 11.86 15.66
N ASP A 36 -12.32 11.03 16.67
CA ASP A 36 -11.54 11.32 17.87
C ASP A 36 -10.05 10.93 17.75
N ALA A 37 -9.61 10.48 16.57
CA ALA A 37 -8.23 10.11 16.32
C ALA A 37 -7.27 11.29 16.51
N GLN A 38 -6.14 11.00 17.16
CA GLN A 38 -5.06 11.97 17.31
C GLN A 38 -4.04 11.82 16.18
N PRO A 39 -3.52 12.91 15.60
CA PRO A 39 -2.48 12.80 14.59
C PRO A 39 -1.21 12.19 15.21
N ILE A 40 -0.61 11.23 14.52
CA ILE A 40 0.69 10.66 14.91
C ILE A 40 1.75 11.74 14.73
N LEU A 41 2.42 12.11 15.81
CA LEU A 41 3.40 13.19 15.79
C LEU A 41 4.57 12.84 14.88
N TYR A 42 4.93 13.80 14.03
CA TYR A 42 6.09 13.74 13.13
C TYR A 42 6.06 12.60 12.11
N LEU A 43 4.88 12.03 11.82
CA LEU A 43 4.76 10.89 10.92
C LEU A 43 3.74 11.14 9.83
N LYS A 44 4.22 11.01 8.59
CA LYS A 44 3.43 11.00 7.37
C LYS A 44 3.20 9.57 6.88
N ALA A 45 2.18 9.37 6.07
CA ALA A 45 1.80 8.06 5.52
C ALA A 45 2.73 7.60 4.37
N ASP A 46 4.04 7.74 4.51
CA ASP A 46 5.02 7.31 3.52
C ASP A 46 6.24 6.62 4.16
N TYR A 47 6.85 5.72 3.38
CA TYR A 47 7.99 4.92 3.86
C TYR A 47 9.22 5.75 4.18
N GLY A 48 9.40 6.93 3.58
CA GLY A 48 10.52 7.83 3.87
C GLY A 48 10.45 8.46 5.26
N HIS A 49 9.25 8.61 5.82
CA HIS A 49 9.06 9.06 7.21
C HIS A 49 9.01 7.89 8.20
N LEU A 50 8.60 6.71 7.74
CA LEU A 50 8.51 5.51 8.58
C LEU A 50 9.86 4.82 8.79
N LEU A 51 10.74 4.82 7.78
CA LEU A 51 11.94 4.00 7.77
C LEU A 51 13.21 4.85 7.62
N GLN A 52 14.28 4.42 8.27
CA GLN A 52 15.63 4.88 7.93
C GLN A 52 16.19 4.05 6.78
N ASP A 53 15.98 2.73 6.83
CA ASP A 53 16.36 1.78 5.81
C ASP A 53 15.26 0.71 5.61
N TRP A 54 15.12 0.25 4.37
CA TRP A 54 14.26 -0.88 4.01
C TRP A 54 14.77 -2.21 4.55
N ASP A 55 16.07 -2.32 4.84
CA ASP A 55 16.65 -3.53 5.45
C ASP A 55 16.07 -3.81 6.84
N GLU A 56 15.49 -2.81 7.51
CA GLU A 56 14.81 -2.94 8.79
C GLU A 56 13.42 -3.60 8.68
N VAL A 57 12.84 -3.64 7.48
CA VAL A 57 11.51 -4.20 7.23
C VAL A 57 11.61 -5.69 7.03
N THR A 58 11.17 -6.41 8.05
CA THR A 58 11.01 -7.85 8.06
C THR A 58 9.53 -8.23 7.96
N VAL A 59 9.24 -9.29 7.23
CA VAL A 59 7.90 -9.87 7.07
C VAL A 59 7.89 -11.31 7.57
N GLY A 60 6.75 -11.75 8.08
CA GLY A 60 6.55 -13.08 8.66
C GLY A 60 5.94 -13.04 10.06
N PRO A 61 5.56 -14.19 10.63
CA PRO A 61 4.77 -14.24 11.86
C PRO A 61 5.46 -13.58 13.06
N PRO A 62 6.78 -13.77 13.29
CA PRO A 62 7.45 -13.08 14.40
C PRO A 62 7.44 -11.55 14.23
N SER A 63 7.53 -11.04 13.00
CA SER A 63 7.46 -9.60 12.71
C SER A 63 6.08 -9.02 12.98
N VAL A 64 5.00 -9.77 12.67
CA VAL A 64 3.63 -9.39 13.04
C VAL A 64 3.49 -9.31 14.55
N LEU A 65 3.92 -10.35 15.27
CA LEU A 65 3.78 -10.45 16.71
C LEU A 65 4.55 -9.35 17.45
N ASP A 66 5.81 -9.11 17.08
CA ASP A 66 6.59 -7.99 17.63
C ASP A 66 5.87 -6.66 17.35
N SER A 67 5.44 -6.43 16.10
CA SER A 67 4.73 -5.19 15.74
C SER A 67 3.44 -5.01 16.55
N TYR A 68 2.69 -6.08 16.80
CA TYR A 68 1.51 -6.05 17.66
C TYR A 68 1.85 -5.58 19.07
N TYR A 69 2.85 -6.17 19.72
CA TYR A 69 3.22 -5.78 21.09
C TYR A 69 3.82 -4.38 21.17
N ARG A 70 4.56 -3.93 20.15
CA ARG A 70 5.08 -2.55 20.09
C ARG A 70 3.96 -1.52 20.00
N LEU A 71 2.93 -1.80 19.20
CA LEU A 71 1.83 -0.86 18.97
C LEU A 71 0.71 -0.99 20.01
N LEU A 72 0.67 -2.08 20.77
CA LEU A 72 -0.26 -2.21 21.90
C LEU A 72 -0.03 -1.11 22.96
N ASN A 73 1.22 -0.70 23.16
CA ASN A 73 1.59 0.39 24.08
C ASN A 73 2.13 1.61 23.32
N PHE A 74 1.52 1.92 22.18
CA PHE A 74 1.96 3.02 21.33
C PHE A 74 1.98 4.34 22.11
N ASN A 75 3.12 5.03 22.09
CA ASN A 75 3.27 6.31 22.76
C ASN A 75 3.50 7.43 21.72
N ASN A 76 2.47 8.25 21.52
CA ASN A 76 2.51 9.38 20.59
C ASN A 76 3.21 10.62 21.18
N GLY A 77 3.44 10.68 22.49
CA GLY A 77 4.01 11.84 23.19
C GLY A 77 5.54 11.81 23.33
N LEU A 78 6.22 10.91 22.63
CA LEU A 78 7.67 10.77 22.73
C LEU A 78 8.40 11.94 22.01
N PRO A 79 9.55 12.41 22.56
CA PRO A 79 10.44 13.32 21.85
C PRO A 79 10.92 12.74 20.52
N ARG A 80 11.09 13.58 19.49
CA ARG A 80 11.41 13.16 18.12
C ARG A 80 12.63 12.24 17.99
N ASP A 81 13.63 12.42 18.84
CA ASP A 81 14.90 11.68 18.91
C ASP A 81 14.84 10.44 19.81
N HIS A 82 13.69 10.18 20.45
CA HIS A 82 13.54 9.05 21.36
C HIS A 82 13.62 7.72 20.60
N PRO A 83 14.46 6.74 21.03
CA PRO A 83 14.70 5.51 20.27
C PRO A 83 13.45 4.66 20.05
N LEU A 84 12.47 4.71 20.97
CA LEU A 84 11.20 4.00 20.80
C LEU A 84 10.36 4.51 19.61
N ILE A 85 10.56 5.75 19.14
CA ILE A 85 9.87 6.23 17.93
C ILE A 85 10.27 5.38 16.73
N HIS A 86 11.56 5.08 16.57
CA HIS A 86 12.03 4.22 15.48
C HIS A 86 11.43 2.81 15.55
N VAL A 87 11.32 2.26 16.77
CA VAL A 87 10.69 0.95 16.98
C VAL A 87 9.21 0.96 16.60
N GLN A 88 8.46 1.99 17.00
CA GLN A 88 7.04 2.13 16.65
C GLN A 88 6.83 2.33 15.14
N ARG A 89 7.64 3.18 14.49
CA ARG A 89 7.54 3.43 13.05
C ARG A 89 7.86 2.20 12.21
N LYS A 90 8.89 1.45 12.60
CA LYS A 90 9.23 0.17 11.98
C LYS A 90 8.08 -0.83 12.11
N ALA A 91 7.43 -0.90 13.28
CA ALA A 91 6.25 -1.75 13.47
C ALA A 91 5.11 -1.35 12.52
N ILE A 92 4.82 -0.06 12.38
CA ILE A 92 3.82 0.45 11.43
C ILE A 92 4.18 0.07 9.99
N ALA A 93 5.43 0.28 9.57
CA ALA A 93 5.89 -0.07 8.21
C ALA A 93 5.78 -1.56 7.91
N ARG A 94 6.12 -2.43 8.86
CA ARG A 94 5.96 -3.88 8.74
C ARG A 94 4.50 -4.27 8.50
N LEU A 95 3.56 -3.68 9.25
CA LEU A 95 2.13 -3.92 9.06
C LEU A 95 1.65 -3.38 7.70
N ALA A 96 2.11 -2.20 7.30
CA ALA A 96 1.80 -1.65 5.98
C ALA A 96 2.26 -2.59 4.86
N VAL A 97 3.49 -3.11 4.91
CA VAL A 97 3.95 -4.09 3.91
C VAL A 97 3.10 -5.37 3.93
N MET A 98 2.91 -5.97 5.11
CA MET A 98 2.27 -7.28 5.20
C MET A 98 0.77 -7.27 4.90
N PHE A 99 0.07 -6.16 5.14
CA PHE A 99 -1.37 -6.07 4.95
C PHE A 99 -1.79 -5.18 3.78
N CYS A 100 -1.05 -4.11 3.48
CA CYS A 100 -1.39 -3.19 2.40
C CYS A 100 -0.64 -3.59 1.11
N GLU A 101 0.69 -3.67 1.16
CA GLU A 101 1.46 -3.95 -0.05
C GLU A 101 1.28 -5.38 -0.55
N ALA A 102 1.15 -6.36 0.34
CA ALA A 102 0.79 -7.73 -0.02
C ALA A 102 -0.63 -7.85 -0.61
N ALA A 103 -1.54 -6.93 -0.30
CA ALA A 103 -2.85 -6.90 -0.95
C ALA A 103 -2.77 -6.29 -2.36
N ARG A 104 -1.80 -5.41 -2.61
CA ARG A 104 -1.64 -4.68 -3.88
C ARG A 104 -0.76 -5.40 -4.89
N LEU A 105 0.29 -6.07 -4.43
CA LEU A 105 1.41 -6.53 -5.24
C LEU A 105 1.66 -8.03 -5.06
N ARG A 106 1.65 -8.77 -6.17
CA ARG A 106 1.83 -10.23 -6.20
C ARG A 106 3.19 -10.65 -5.66
N SER A 107 4.26 -9.94 -6.04
CA SER A 107 5.62 -10.27 -5.56
C SER A 107 5.75 -10.11 -4.04
N VAL A 108 5.14 -9.06 -3.48
CA VAL A 108 5.11 -8.84 -2.02
C VAL A 108 4.26 -9.91 -1.34
N ARG A 109 3.08 -10.22 -1.89
CA ARG A 109 2.20 -11.27 -1.36
C ARG A 109 2.90 -12.63 -1.32
N ALA A 110 3.58 -12.99 -2.39
CA ALA A 110 4.31 -14.26 -2.48
C ALA A 110 5.42 -14.34 -1.42
N LEU A 111 6.19 -13.25 -1.24
CA LEU A 111 7.20 -13.18 -0.20
C LEU A 111 6.56 -13.32 1.19
N VAL A 112 5.55 -12.52 1.51
CA VAL A 112 4.88 -12.56 2.83
C VAL A 112 4.29 -13.94 3.08
N TYR A 113 3.57 -14.51 2.12
CA TYR A 113 2.98 -15.85 2.22
C TYR A 113 4.05 -16.91 2.52
N HIS A 114 5.16 -16.90 1.78
CA HIS A 114 6.24 -17.86 1.99
C HIS A 114 6.87 -17.74 3.39
N GLN A 115 7.10 -16.52 3.89
CA GLN A 115 7.64 -16.31 5.23
C GLN A 115 6.63 -16.71 6.33
N MET A 116 5.33 -16.51 6.07
CA MET A 116 4.25 -16.97 6.95
C MET A 116 4.21 -18.50 7.04
N ASP A 117 4.31 -19.20 5.92
CA ASP A 117 4.31 -20.67 5.85
C ASP A 117 5.52 -21.28 6.57
N LEU A 118 6.71 -20.69 6.39
CA LEU A 118 7.94 -21.15 7.06
C LEU A 118 8.04 -20.74 8.53
N TYR A 119 7.17 -19.85 9.01
CA TYR A 119 7.22 -19.28 10.35
C TYR A 119 8.56 -18.59 10.68
N VAL A 120 9.15 -17.89 9.71
CA VAL A 120 10.42 -17.17 9.87
C VAL A 120 10.28 -15.71 9.47
N ASN A 121 11.26 -14.88 9.85
CA ASN A 121 11.36 -13.51 9.35
C ASN A 121 12.18 -13.49 8.07
N GLY A 122 11.62 -12.93 7.00
CA GLY A 122 12.34 -12.56 5.80
C GLY A 122 12.46 -11.04 5.69
N THR A 123 13.58 -10.55 5.21
CA THR A 123 13.74 -9.13 4.81
C THR A 123 13.30 -8.95 3.36
N ILE A 124 12.81 -7.76 3.01
CA ILE A 124 12.53 -7.41 1.62
C ILE A 124 13.86 -7.04 0.94
N THR A 125 14.77 -7.98 0.72
CA THR A 125 16.12 -7.69 0.19
C THR A 125 16.13 -7.23 -1.26
N SER A 126 15.13 -7.63 -2.03
CA SER A 126 15.03 -7.27 -3.45
C SER A 126 14.80 -5.77 -3.63
N LEU A 127 15.79 -5.09 -4.20
CA LEU A 127 15.68 -3.69 -4.61
C LEU A 127 14.51 -3.49 -5.58
N ILE A 128 14.28 -4.44 -6.48
CA ILE A 128 13.17 -4.40 -7.44
C ILE A 128 11.83 -4.44 -6.71
N THR A 129 11.66 -5.33 -5.72
CA THR A 129 10.42 -5.40 -4.93
C THR A 129 10.18 -4.09 -4.16
N ARG A 130 11.23 -3.50 -3.57
CA ARG A 130 11.14 -2.18 -2.91
C ARG A 130 10.68 -1.09 -3.87
N LYS A 131 11.25 -1.06 -5.08
CA LYS A 131 10.86 -0.09 -6.10
C LYS A 131 9.42 -0.31 -6.58
N ARG A 132 8.97 -1.57 -6.73
CA ARG A 132 7.58 -1.89 -7.08
C ARG A 132 6.60 -1.37 -6.01
N ILE A 133 6.91 -1.54 -4.72
CA ILE A 133 6.12 -0.96 -3.61
C ILE A 133 5.98 0.55 -3.78
N THR A 134 7.08 1.27 -3.98
CA THR A 134 7.05 2.74 -4.13
C THR A 134 6.46 3.21 -5.46
N SER A 135 6.29 2.32 -6.44
CA SER A 135 5.80 2.62 -7.79
C SER A 135 4.38 2.10 -8.06
N TRP A 136 3.64 1.65 -7.05
CA TRP A 136 2.29 1.09 -7.23
C TRP A 136 1.35 2.01 -8.04
N SER A 137 1.41 3.32 -7.77
CA SER A 137 0.64 4.33 -8.50
C SER A 137 1.00 4.39 -10.00
N LEU A 138 2.28 4.21 -10.34
CA LEU A 138 2.77 4.19 -11.73
C LEU A 138 2.34 2.90 -12.46
N ILE A 139 2.48 1.74 -11.80
CA ILE A 139 2.04 0.45 -12.35
C ILE A 139 0.52 0.49 -12.60
N SER A 140 -0.24 1.03 -11.63
CA SER A 140 -1.70 1.20 -11.76
C SER A 140 -2.09 2.14 -12.90
N ALA A 141 -1.34 3.23 -13.10
CA ALA A 141 -1.59 4.16 -14.20
C ALA A 141 -1.43 3.49 -15.56
N PHE A 142 -0.39 2.66 -15.73
CA PHE A 142 -0.20 1.89 -16.96
C PHE A 142 -1.33 0.89 -17.19
N ALA A 143 -1.77 0.15 -16.16
CA ALA A 143 -2.91 -0.76 -16.29
C ALA A 143 -4.18 -0.03 -16.76
N LEU A 144 -4.46 1.14 -16.18
CA LEU A 144 -5.60 1.97 -16.57
C LEU A 144 -5.45 2.56 -17.98
N HIS A 145 -4.23 2.88 -18.41
CA HIS A 145 -3.94 3.30 -19.78
C HIS A 145 -4.27 2.21 -20.80
N CYS A 146 -3.81 0.98 -20.57
CA CYS A 146 -4.15 -0.16 -21.41
C CYS A 146 -5.66 -0.38 -21.48
N TRP A 147 -6.32 -0.40 -20.33
CA TRP A 147 -7.76 -0.58 -20.23
C TRP A 147 -8.54 0.52 -20.98
N ARG A 148 -8.11 1.78 -20.84
CA ARG A 148 -8.79 2.90 -21.49
C ARG A 148 -8.70 2.80 -23.01
N ARG A 149 -7.53 2.43 -23.53
CA ARG A 149 -7.33 2.26 -24.98
C ARG A 149 -8.19 1.13 -25.53
N GLU A 150 -8.23 0.00 -24.84
CA GLU A 150 -9.12 -1.11 -25.20
C GLU A 150 -10.59 -0.67 -25.21
N HIS A 151 -11.02 0.09 -24.20
CA HIS A 151 -12.37 0.65 -24.14
C HIS A 151 -12.68 1.60 -25.30
N ASP A 152 -11.70 2.42 -25.71
CA ASP A 152 -11.82 3.34 -26.84
C ASP A 152 -11.64 2.62 -28.22
N GLY A 153 -11.51 1.28 -28.24
CA GLY A 153 -11.35 0.48 -29.46
C GLY A 153 -9.96 0.59 -30.11
N ILE A 154 -8.96 1.03 -29.35
CA ILE A 154 -7.59 1.21 -29.80
C ILE A 154 -6.75 0.02 -29.34
N GLU A 155 -6.17 -0.71 -30.29
CA GLU A 155 -5.34 -1.87 -29.97
C GLU A 155 -4.03 -1.48 -29.24
N GLY A 156 -3.66 -2.31 -28.27
CA GLY A 156 -2.39 -2.25 -27.55
C GLY A 156 -2.21 -1.03 -26.64
N TYR A 157 -0.96 -0.72 -26.33
CA TYR A 157 -0.55 0.35 -25.43
C TYR A 157 0.51 1.24 -26.08
N LEU A 158 0.84 2.35 -25.42
CA LEU A 158 1.91 3.23 -25.86
C LEU A 158 3.21 2.71 -25.24
N GLN A 159 4.23 2.46 -26.08
CA GLN A 159 5.50 1.91 -25.61
C GLN A 159 6.18 2.84 -24.59
N GLU A 160 6.07 4.16 -24.77
CA GLU A 160 6.60 5.14 -23.82
C GLU A 160 5.97 5.05 -22.41
N GLU A 161 4.73 4.55 -22.30
CA GLU A 161 4.10 4.30 -20.99
C GLU A 161 4.65 3.03 -20.35
N LEU A 162 4.97 2.00 -21.15
CA LEU A 162 5.61 0.77 -20.67
C LEU A 162 7.06 1.01 -20.26
N ASP A 163 7.80 1.83 -21.02
CA ASP A 163 9.20 2.15 -20.77
C ASP A 163 9.42 2.77 -19.38
N LYS A 164 8.41 3.47 -18.85
CA LYS A 164 8.43 4.00 -17.47
C LYS A 164 8.49 2.91 -16.40
N LEU A 165 8.08 1.69 -16.72
CA LEU A 165 8.09 0.53 -15.82
C LEU A 165 9.38 -0.31 -15.91
N HIS A 166 10.24 -0.08 -16.91
CA HIS A 166 11.52 -0.79 -17.03
C HIS A 166 12.41 -0.68 -15.77
N PRO A 167 12.50 0.47 -15.07
CA PRO A 167 13.31 0.58 -13.85
C PRO A 167 12.85 -0.29 -12.66
N ILE A 168 11.64 -0.87 -12.76
CA ILE A 168 11.03 -1.78 -11.79
C ILE A 168 10.83 -3.20 -12.34
N ASP A 169 11.57 -3.54 -13.40
CA ASP A 169 11.66 -4.89 -13.97
C ASP A 169 10.30 -5.39 -14.51
N ILE A 170 9.61 -4.52 -15.25
CA ILE A 170 8.38 -4.84 -15.98
C ILE A 170 8.59 -4.39 -17.42
N TYR A 171 8.73 -5.34 -18.34
CA TYR A 171 9.05 -5.11 -19.76
C TYR A 171 7.93 -5.54 -20.71
N ASP A 172 6.82 -6.03 -20.17
CA ASP A 172 5.69 -6.56 -20.93
C ASP A 172 4.39 -6.21 -20.19
N ALA A 173 3.34 -5.85 -20.92
CA ALA A 173 2.06 -5.48 -20.34
C ALA A 173 1.39 -6.64 -19.57
N ASN A 174 1.63 -7.89 -19.95
CA ASN A 174 1.11 -9.07 -19.26
C ASN A 174 1.69 -9.23 -17.84
N LEU A 175 2.84 -8.60 -17.56
CA LEU A 175 3.44 -8.58 -16.23
C LEU A 175 2.81 -7.53 -15.31
N VAL A 176 1.93 -6.68 -15.81
CA VAL A 176 1.33 -5.58 -15.03
C VAL A 176 0.10 -6.06 -14.27
N ALA A 177 -0.86 -6.68 -14.96
CA ALA A 177 -2.13 -7.12 -14.36
C ALA A 177 -2.65 -8.36 -15.09
N GLY A 178 -3.41 -9.19 -14.38
CA GLY A 178 -3.97 -10.44 -14.89
C GLY A 178 -3.27 -11.69 -14.35
N GLU A 179 -3.86 -12.85 -14.62
CA GLU A 179 -3.29 -14.15 -14.25
C GLU A 179 -2.51 -14.76 -15.43
N PRO A 180 -1.47 -15.57 -15.18
CA PRO A 180 -0.94 -15.93 -13.85
C PRO A 180 0.10 -14.93 -13.29
N ASP A 181 0.66 -14.08 -14.15
CA ASP A 181 1.94 -13.41 -13.89
C ASP A 181 1.84 -11.90 -13.57
N GLY A 182 0.64 -11.31 -13.61
CA GLY A 182 0.45 -9.87 -13.39
C GLY A 182 0.82 -9.44 -11.98
N GLU A 183 1.67 -8.42 -11.85
CA GLU A 183 2.14 -7.89 -10.58
C GLU A 183 1.02 -7.27 -9.74
N LEU A 184 0.06 -6.58 -10.35
CA LEU A 184 -1.05 -5.94 -9.66
C LEU A 184 -2.12 -6.95 -9.26
N LEU A 185 -2.50 -6.86 -7.98
CA LEU A 185 -3.65 -7.54 -7.39
C LEU A 185 -4.79 -6.56 -7.10
N LEU A 186 -4.44 -5.30 -6.86
CA LEU A 186 -5.34 -4.17 -6.73
C LEU A 186 -4.80 -3.02 -7.55
N ILE A 187 -5.69 -2.33 -8.26
CA ILE A 187 -5.39 -1.16 -9.08
C ILE A 187 -5.81 0.08 -8.32
N LEU A 188 -4.93 1.08 -8.24
CA LEU A 188 -5.30 2.38 -7.69
C LEU A 188 -6.27 3.09 -8.64
N TYR A 189 -7.47 3.38 -8.16
CA TYR A 189 -8.46 4.16 -8.91
C TYR A 189 -7.92 5.56 -9.25
N ARG A 190 -8.13 6.00 -10.50
CA ARG A 190 -7.85 7.37 -10.96
C ARG A 190 -9.02 7.90 -11.75
N GLN A 191 -9.65 8.96 -11.27
CA GLN A 191 -10.85 9.55 -11.89
C GLN A 191 -10.66 9.89 -13.37
N GLU A 192 -9.46 10.36 -13.74
CA GLU A 192 -9.09 10.73 -15.11
C GLU A 192 -9.28 9.57 -16.11
N ALA A 193 -8.97 8.34 -15.72
CA ALA A 193 -9.12 7.17 -16.59
C ALA A 193 -10.59 6.84 -16.89
N PHE A 194 -11.49 7.23 -15.98
CA PHE A 194 -12.93 6.97 -16.06
C PHE A 194 -13.74 8.20 -16.51
N ALA A 195 -13.08 9.33 -16.74
CA ALA A 195 -13.72 10.52 -17.27
C ALA A 195 -14.37 10.20 -18.62
N GLY A 196 -15.66 10.53 -18.77
CA GLY A 196 -16.45 10.25 -19.97
C GLY A 196 -17.34 9.00 -19.92
N LEU A 197 -17.09 8.04 -19.02
CA LEU A 197 -17.94 6.85 -18.88
C LEU A 197 -19.26 7.16 -18.16
N GLN A 198 -19.25 8.16 -17.29
CA GLN A 198 -20.44 8.61 -16.53
C GLN A 198 -21.48 9.30 -17.41
N GLN A 199 -21.20 9.57 -18.70
CA GLN A 199 -22.15 10.20 -19.63
C GLN A 199 -23.11 9.19 -20.31
N HIS A 200 -23.00 7.89 -20.00
CA HIS A 200 -23.83 6.82 -20.58
C HIS A 200 -24.63 5.99 -19.56
N ALA A 201 -24.90 6.53 -18.36
CA ALA A 201 -25.93 5.94 -17.52
C ALA A 201 -27.30 6.23 -18.15
N PRO A 202 -28.09 5.23 -18.58
CA PRO A 202 -29.44 5.49 -19.05
C PRO A 202 -30.24 6.11 -17.89
N GLU A 203 -30.94 7.21 -18.16
CA GLU A 203 -31.85 7.82 -17.20
C GLU A 203 -32.82 6.74 -16.68
N PRO A 204 -33.07 6.66 -15.36
CA PRO A 204 -34.04 5.73 -14.84
C PRO A 204 -35.40 6.05 -15.48
N GLN A 205 -35.89 5.11 -16.30
CA GLN A 205 -37.25 5.17 -16.80
C GLN A 205 -38.18 5.05 -15.60
N LEU A 206 -38.72 6.18 -15.16
CA LEU A 206 -39.87 6.22 -14.28
C LEU A 206 -41.04 5.59 -15.06
N GLN A 207 -41.40 4.36 -14.69
CA GLN A 207 -42.72 3.77 -14.95
C GLN A 207 -43.54 3.80 -13.66
#